data_AF-A0A8S3ZYH1-F1
#
_entry.id   AF-A0A8S3ZYH1-F1
#
_cell.length_a   1.000
_cell.length_b   1.000
_cell.length_c   1.000
_cell.angle_alpha   90.00
_cell.angle_beta   90.00
_cell.angle_gamma   90.00
#
_symmetry.space_group_name_H-M   'P 1'
#
loop_
_entity.id
_entity.type
_entity.pdbx_description
1 polymer ?
#
loop_
_entity_poly.entity_id
_entity_poly.type
_entity_poly.pdbx_seq_one_letter_code
_entity_poly.pdbx_strand_id
1 'polypeptide(L)'
;SKFNPLLSYTEVSCPAFTSDEIDNIDLPDGCVNVKVDHCSEEFFHSNYKKSYPMQRLPRGYALIINVNEVVGKPARTGTNFDRDNLCNLLSQLHFNIIVYNDKDGLSAQEMVMKLKSFAKLEHHHQADACFICLLSHGEEEYIFGTDGKRIPLNEIFMLFDNTNCKGLLGKPKVFIIQACRG
;
A
#
# COMPACT_ATOMS: atom_id res chain seq x y z
N SER A 1 12.08 16.91 -23.66
CA SER A 1 12.87 17.34 -22.49
C SER A 1 13.16 16.11 -21.66
N LYS A 2 14.43 15.88 -21.30
CA LYS A 2 14.85 14.73 -20.50
C LYS A 2 14.58 15.07 -19.02
N PHE A 3 13.75 14.27 -18.35
CA PHE A 3 13.64 14.30 -16.89
C PHE A 3 14.42 13.11 -16.34
N ASN A 4 15.43 13.41 -15.54
CA ASN A 4 16.19 12.48 -14.73
C ASN A 4 16.31 13.15 -13.36
N PRO A 5 15.94 12.48 -12.27
CA PRO A 5 16.74 12.62 -11.07
C PRO A 5 16.98 11.25 -10.43
N LEU A 6 18.22 10.79 -10.58
CA LEU A 6 18.86 9.88 -9.64
C LEU A 6 18.97 10.60 -8.29
N LEU A 7 18.25 10.13 -7.27
CA LEU A 7 18.58 10.42 -5.88
C LEU A 7 19.47 9.29 -5.38
N SER A 8 20.72 9.65 -5.07
CA SER A 8 21.72 8.77 -4.48
C SER A 8 21.31 8.39 -3.05
N TYR A 9 20.99 7.12 -2.82
CA TYR A 9 20.86 6.56 -1.47
C TYR A 9 22.23 6.15 -0.97
N THR A 10 22.68 6.72 0.14
CA THR A 10 23.88 6.28 0.86
C THR A 10 23.58 4.96 1.57
N GLU A 11 24.34 3.92 1.25
CA GLU A 11 24.28 2.62 1.94
C GLU A 11 24.69 2.78 3.41
N VAL A 12 23.78 2.44 4.32
CA VAL A 12 24.09 2.23 5.74
C VAL A 12 24.10 0.72 5.96
N SER A 13 25.27 0.17 6.28
CA SER A 13 25.45 -1.26 6.57
C SER A 13 25.05 -1.55 8.02
N CYS A 14 24.17 -2.54 8.20
CA CYS A 14 23.79 -3.09 9.51
C CYS A 14 23.80 -4.63 9.45
N PRO A 15 24.04 -5.31 10.58
CA PRO A 15 24.41 -6.73 10.61
C PRO A 15 23.23 -7.66 10.33
N ALA A 16 23.54 -8.82 9.74
CA ALA A 16 22.56 -9.84 9.37
C ALA A 16 22.10 -10.66 10.59
N PHE A 17 20.79 -10.90 10.71
CA PHE A 17 20.19 -11.81 11.69
C PHE A 17 19.77 -13.12 11.01
N THR A 18 19.92 -14.24 11.73
CA THR A 18 19.66 -15.60 11.27
C THR A 18 18.22 -16.05 11.53
N SER A 19 17.79 -17.05 10.76
CA SER A 19 16.40 -17.50 10.51
C SER A 19 15.56 -18.05 11.67
N ASP A 20 16.05 -18.04 12.90
CA ASP A 20 15.44 -18.80 14.01
C ASP A 20 14.66 -17.93 15.02
N GLU A 21 14.47 -16.62 14.76
CA GLU A 21 13.81 -15.66 15.68
C GLU A 21 12.48 -15.08 15.13
N ILE A 22 11.75 -15.79 14.26
CA ILE A 22 10.58 -15.21 13.56
C ILE A 22 9.30 -15.16 14.42
N ASP A 23 9.22 -15.93 15.51
CA ASP A 23 7.94 -16.12 16.23
C ASP A 23 7.65 -15.10 17.36
N ASN A 24 8.55 -14.16 17.67
CA ASN A 24 8.30 -13.10 18.67
C ASN A 24 9.08 -11.80 18.37
N ILE A 25 8.92 -11.22 17.19
CA ILE A 25 9.43 -9.88 16.92
C ILE A 25 8.29 -8.88 17.11
N ASP A 26 8.17 -8.33 18.32
CA ASP A 26 7.65 -6.97 18.47
C ASP A 26 8.67 -6.08 17.75
N LEU A 27 8.44 -5.87 16.44
CA LEU A 27 9.25 -4.94 15.66
C LEU A 27 9.08 -3.58 16.33
N PRO A 28 10.18 -2.88 16.68
CA PRO A 28 10.06 -1.55 17.26
C PRO A 28 9.31 -0.64 16.29
N ASP A 29 8.38 0.15 16.81
CA ASP A 29 7.69 1.21 16.05
C ASP A 29 8.76 2.10 15.37
N GLY A 30 9.00 1.89 14.08
CA GLY A 30 10.15 2.49 13.41
C GLY A 30 10.44 1.97 12.01
N CYS A 31 11.51 2.51 11.41
CA CYS A 31 11.98 2.06 10.10
C CYS A 31 12.46 0.61 10.18
N VAL A 32 11.91 -0.26 9.34
CA VAL A 32 12.35 -1.65 9.23
C VAL A 32 13.31 -1.77 8.06
N ASN A 33 14.48 -2.38 8.30
CA ASN A 33 15.42 -2.73 7.24
C ASN A 33 15.02 -4.08 6.62
N VAL A 34 14.15 -4.03 5.60
CA VAL A 34 13.73 -5.21 4.85
C VAL A 34 14.44 -5.23 3.50
N LYS A 35 15.01 -6.38 3.16
CA LYS A 35 15.46 -6.71 1.81
C LYS A 35 14.57 -7.81 1.26
N VAL A 36 13.87 -7.52 0.16
CA VAL A 36 13.04 -8.51 -0.53
C VAL A 36 13.93 -9.42 -1.35
N ASP A 37 13.95 -10.71 -0.99
CA ASP A 37 14.68 -11.70 -1.75
C ASP A 37 14.01 -11.99 -3.10
N HIS A 38 14.85 -12.23 -4.11
CA HIS A 38 14.37 -12.60 -5.43
C HIS A 38 13.89 -14.06 -5.43
N CYS A 39 12.75 -14.28 -6.09
CA CYS A 39 12.26 -15.61 -6.39
C CYS A 39 13.29 -16.37 -7.25
N SER A 40 13.54 -17.65 -6.94
CA SER A 40 14.35 -18.51 -7.81
C SER A 40 13.61 -18.83 -9.11
N GLU A 41 14.36 -19.05 -10.19
CA GLU A 41 13.79 -19.46 -11.48
C GLU A 41 13.03 -20.79 -11.37
N GLU A 42 13.57 -21.74 -10.60
CA GLU A 42 12.95 -23.04 -10.35
C GLU A 42 11.58 -22.90 -9.68
N PHE A 43 11.48 -22.06 -8.65
CA PHE A 43 10.22 -21.79 -7.98
C PHE A 43 9.23 -21.15 -8.96
N PHE A 44 9.68 -20.17 -9.76
CA PHE A 44 8.82 -19.50 -10.72
C PHE A 44 8.28 -20.49 -11.77
N HIS A 45 9.14 -21.28 -12.41
CA HIS A 45 8.74 -22.24 -13.45
C HIS A 45 7.81 -23.33 -12.92
N SER A 46 7.98 -23.72 -11.66
CA SER A 46 7.13 -24.73 -11.00
C SER A 46 5.72 -24.20 -10.67
N ASN A 47 5.57 -22.89 -10.46
CA ASN A 47 4.34 -22.31 -9.90
C ASN A 47 3.56 -21.38 -10.85
N TYR A 48 4.20 -20.73 -11.83
CA TYR A 48 3.58 -19.63 -12.58
C TYR A 48 2.25 -19.98 -13.28
N LYS A 49 2.06 -21.24 -13.72
CA LYS A 49 0.82 -21.70 -14.37
C LYS A 49 -0.37 -21.83 -13.40
N LYS A 50 -0.11 -21.90 -12.10
CA LYS A 50 -1.12 -22.07 -11.04
C LYS A 50 -1.37 -20.76 -10.26
N SER A 51 -0.73 -19.67 -10.65
CA SER A 51 -0.77 -18.38 -9.96
C SER A 51 -1.35 -17.29 -10.88
N TYR A 52 -1.75 -16.16 -10.29
CA TYR A 52 -2.04 -14.97 -11.07
C TYR A 52 -0.80 -14.52 -11.87
N PRO A 53 -0.96 -14.05 -13.11
CA PRO A 53 0.13 -13.39 -13.83
C PRO A 53 0.70 -12.24 -13.01
N MET A 54 2.04 -12.17 -12.89
CA MET A 54 2.78 -11.20 -12.05
C MET A 54 4.16 -10.86 -12.67
N GLN A 55 4.19 -10.70 -13.99
CA GLN A 55 5.41 -10.56 -14.78
C GLN A 55 5.59 -9.17 -15.40
N ARG A 56 4.55 -8.32 -15.38
CA ARG A 56 4.65 -6.94 -15.91
C ARG A 56 5.56 -6.06 -15.06
N LEU A 57 6.14 -5.05 -15.69
CA LEU A 57 6.97 -4.04 -15.04
C LEU A 57 6.49 -2.64 -15.45
N PRO A 58 5.98 -1.81 -14.51
CA PRO A 58 5.72 -2.14 -13.10
C PRO A 58 4.70 -3.29 -12.96
N ARG A 59 4.78 -4.06 -11.85
CA ARG A 59 3.80 -5.12 -11.57
C ARG A 59 2.41 -4.56 -11.35
N GLY A 60 2.34 -3.32 -10.88
CA GLY A 60 1.11 -2.57 -10.81
C GLY A 60 1.27 -1.28 -10.04
N TYR A 61 0.14 -0.77 -9.56
CA TYR A 61 0.08 0.46 -8.81
C TYR A 61 -0.37 0.19 -7.37
N ALA A 62 0.26 0.90 -6.44
CA ALA A 62 -0.10 0.93 -5.04
C ALA A 62 -0.59 2.33 -4.65
N LEU A 63 -1.70 2.39 -3.94
CA LEU A 63 -2.18 3.59 -3.28
C LEU A 63 -1.95 3.48 -1.79
N ILE A 64 -1.31 4.47 -1.18
CA ILE A 64 -1.16 4.57 0.27
C ILE A 64 -1.83 5.86 0.72
N ILE A 65 -2.89 5.74 1.53
CA ILE A 65 -3.52 6.87 2.21
C ILE A 65 -3.17 6.78 3.69
N ASN A 66 -2.42 7.76 4.17
CA ASN A 66 -1.91 7.84 5.53
C ASN A 66 -2.53 9.02 6.27
N VAL A 67 -3.53 8.74 7.10
CA VAL A 67 -4.21 9.71 7.96
C VAL A 67 -3.60 9.66 9.35
N ASN A 68 -2.98 10.76 9.77
CA ASN A 68 -2.36 10.88 11.10
C ASN A 68 -3.24 11.64 12.07
N GLU A 69 -3.71 12.83 11.68
CA GLU A 69 -4.54 13.72 12.51
C GLU A 69 -6.01 13.56 12.16
N VAL A 70 -6.84 13.20 13.14
CA VAL A 70 -8.30 13.12 12.99
C VAL A 70 -8.95 13.96 14.07
N VAL A 71 -9.88 14.83 13.68
CA VAL A 71 -10.64 15.67 14.63
C VAL A 71 -11.29 14.80 15.70
N GLY A 72 -11.02 15.13 16.97
CA GLY A 72 -11.58 14.43 18.13
C GLY A 72 -10.92 13.09 18.46
N LYS A 73 -9.76 12.77 17.87
CA LYS A 73 -8.97 11.57 18.17
C LYS A 73 -7.49 11.91 18.39
N PRO A 74 -6.74 11.08 19.12
CA PRO A 74 -5.30 11.29 19.28
C PRO A 74 -4.57 11.11 17.95
N ALA A 75 -3.46 11.83 17.76
CA ALA A 75 -2.56 11.64 16.63
C ALA A 75 -2.02 10.20 16.57
N ARG A 76 -1.83 9.67 15.37
CA ARG A 76 -1.30 8.31 15.14
C ARG A 76 0.22 8.32 15.07
N THR A 77 0.87 8.56 16.20
CA THR A 77 2.34 8.46 16.33
C THR A 77 2.82 7.13 15.75
N GLY A 78 3.82 7.18 14.87
CA GLY A 78 4.37 6.00 14.20
C GLY A 78 3.81 5.72 12.80
N THR A 79 2.63 6.25 12.43
CA THR A 79 2.02 5.94 11.11
C THR A 79 2.84 6.37 9.90
N ASN A 80 3.72 7.37 10.07
CA ASN A 80 4.65 7.76 9.02
C ASN A 80 5.72 6.69 8.78
N PHE A 81 6.17 5.99 9.83
CA PHE A 81 7.06 4.84 9.67
C PHE A 81 6.35 3.69 8.96
N ASP A 82 5.08 3.40 9.31
CA ASP A 82 4.27 2.40 8.59
C ASP A 82 4.18 2.71 7.10
N ARG A 83 3.85 3.97 6.76
CA ARG A 83 3.81 4.47 5.37
C ARG A 83 5.15 4.25 4.68
N ASP A 84 6.25 4.64 5.32
CA ASP A 84 7.59 4.58 4.71
C ASP A 84 8.07 3.13 4.53
N ASN A 85 7.75 2.26 5.47
CA ASN A 85 8.01 0.82 5.38
C ASN A 85 7.21 0.18 4.23
N LEU A 86 5.92 0.53 4.08
CA LEU A 86 5.11 0.09 2.94
C LEU A 86 5.65 0.63 1.61
N CYS A 87 6.09 1.89 1.58
CA CYS A 87 6.73 2.46 0.40
C CYS A 87 7.98 1.70 -0.01
N ASN A 88 8.85 1.40 0.96
CA ASN A 88 10.09 0.65 0.73
C ASN A 88 9.77 -0.77 0.21
N LEU A 89 8.90 -1.50 0.90
CA LEU A 89 8.50 -2.86 0.51
C LEU A 89 7.89 -2.91 -0.90
N LEU A 90 6.91 -2.05 -1.18
CA LEU A 90 6.20 -2.07 -2.46
C LEU A 90 7.09 -1.61 -3.63
N SER A 91 8.07 -0.74 -3.37
CA SER A 91 9.08 -0.35 -4.35
C SER A 91 9.96 -1.54 -4.72
N GLN A 92 10.44 -2.30 -3.71
CA GLN A 92 11.24 -3.51 -3.94
C GLN A 92 10.43 -4.62 -4.63
N LEU A 93 9.10 -4.63 -4.46
CA LEU A 93 8.19 -5.51 -5.19
C LEU A 93 7.82 -4.99 -6.60
N HIS A 94 8.42 -3.89 -7.05
CA HIS A 94 8.24 -3.26 -8.36
C HIS A 94 6.84 -2.69 -8.62
N PHE A 95 6.22 -2.09 -7.61
CA PHE A 95 4.99 -1.30 -7.76
C PHE A 95 5.30 0.19 -7.92
N ASN A 96 4.49 0.87 -8.73
CA ASN A 96 4.45 2.32 -8.75
C ASN A 96 3.53 2.83 -7.63
N ILE A 97 4.05 3.69 -6.76
CA ILE A 97 3.36 4.06 -5.53
C ILE A 97 2.83 5.50 -5.61
N ILE A 98 1.58 5.69 -5.23
CA ILE A 98 0.94 6.99 -5.03
C ILE A 98 0.63 7.13 -3.54
N VAL A 99 1.11 8.21 -2.93
CA VAL A 99 1.00 8.44 -1.48
C VAL A 99 0.24 9.73 -1.22
N TYR A 100 -0.69 9.70 -0.27
CA TYR A 100 -1.34 10.89 0.29
C TYR A 100 -1.23 10.91 1.81
N ASN A 101 -0.96 12.09 2.36
CA ASN A 101 -0.93 12.39 3.80
C ASN A 101 -1.90 13.52 4.12
N ASP A 102 -2.09 13.84 5.40
CA ASP A 102 -3.03 14.87 5.87
C ASP A 102 -2.96 16.19 5.08
N LYS A 103 -1.75 16.65 4.75
CA LYS A 103 -1.50 17.89 3.97
C LYS A 103 -2.07 17.88 2.55
N ASP A 104 -2.39 16.70 2.02
CA ASP A 104 -2.89 16.50 0.65
C ASP A 104 -4.43 16.57 0.59
N GLY A 105 -5.09 16.93 1.70
CA GLY A 105 -6.55 16.99 1.82
C GLY A 105 -7.13 15.58 1.93
N LEU A 106 -7.32 15.12 3.16
CA LEU A 106 -7.82 13.77 3.48
C LEU A 106 -9.09 13.81 4.34
N SER A 107 -9.97 14.79 4.12
CA SER A 107 -11.35 14.66 4.60
C SER A 107 -12.00 13.41 4.01
N ALA A 108 -13.05 12.90 4.65
CA ALA A 108 -13.74 11.69 4.16
C ALA A 108 -14.14 11.79 2.68
N GLN A 109 -14.64 12.97 2.26
CA GLN A 109 -15.02 13.21 0.87
C GLN A 109 -13.81 13.20 -0.07
N GLU A 110 -12.71 13.85 0.32
CA GLU A 110 -11.49 13.90 -0.49
C GLU A 110 -10.82 12.54 -0.65
N MET A 111 -10.77 11.74 0.42
CA MET A 111 -10.28 10.36 0.36
C MET A 111 -11.07 9.54 -0.66
N VAL A 112 -12.41 9.61 -0.63
CA VAL A 112 -13.26 8.93 -1.62
C VAL A 112 -12.98 9.41 -3.04
N MET A 113 -12.73 10.72 -3.25
CA MET A 113 -12.35 11.25 -4.57
C MET A 113 -11.00 10.72 -5.05
N LYS A 114 -10.01 10.63 -4.16
CA LYS A 114 -8.68 10.08 -4.48
C LYS A 114 -8.77 8.58 -4.79
N LEU A 115 -9.53 7.82 -4.00
CA LEU A 115 -9.80 6.40 -4.25
C LEU A 115 -10.48 6.17 -5.60
N LYS A 116 -11.52 6.96 -5.93
CA LYS A 116 -12.19 6.92 -7.23
C LYS A 116 -11.25 7.24 -8.38
N SER A 117 -10.39 8.24 -8.21
CA SER A 117 -9.41 8.64 -9.22
C SER A 117 -8.38 7.53 -9.45
N PHE A 118 -7.89 6.92 -8.37
CA PHE A 118 -6.97 5.79 -8.42
C PHE A 118 -7.60 4.56 -9.08
N ALA A 119 -8.84 4.21 -8.74
CA ALA A 119 -9.57 3.10 -9.36
C ALA A 119 -9.76 3.27 -10.89
N LYS A 120 -9.77 4.51 -11.38
CA LYS A 120 -9.93 4.86 -12.80
C LYS A 120 -8.62 5.05 -13.55
N LEU A 121 -7.46 4.74 -12.95
CA LEU A 121 -6.19 4.86 -13.66
C LEU A 121 -6.16 3.90 -14.86
N GLU A 122 -5.97 4.45 -16.05
CA GLU A 122 -5.88 3.67 -17.29
C GLU A 122 -4.72 2.66 -17.27
N HIS A 123 -3.66 2.98 -16.52
CA HIS A 123 -2.51 2.10 -16.33
C HIS A 123 -2.86 0.77 -15.66
N HIS A 124 -4.00 0.65 -14.97
CA HIS A 124 -4.45 -0.63 -14.43
C HIS A 124 -4.63 -1.69 -15.51
N HIS A 125 -5.01 -1.32 -16.74
CA HIS A 125 -5.08 -2.26 -17.87
C HIS A 125 -3.71 -2.91 -18.16
N GLN A 126 -2.63 -2.16 -17.92
CA GLN A 126 -1.25 -2.56 -18.11
C GLN A 126 -0.58 -3.10 -16.82
N ALA A 127 -1.27 -3.10 -15.69
CA ALA A 127 -0.81 -3.74 -14.45
C ALA A 127 -1.21 -5.23 -14.39
N ASP A 128 -0.52 -5.98 -13.55
CA ASP A 128 -0.87 -7.36 -13.17
C ASP A 128 -1.56 -7.42 -11.80
N ALA A 129 -1.28 -6.47 -10.90
CA ALA A 129 -1.86 -6.41 -9.56
C ALA A 129 -2.11 -4.97 -9.08
N CYS A 130 -2.78 -4.84 -7.94
CA CYS A 130 -2.98 -3.55 -7.28
C CYS A 130 -2.95 -3.68 -5.75
N PHE A 131 -2.37 -2.66 -5.09
CA PHE A 131 -2.41 -2.51 -3.63
C PHE A 131 -3.17 -1.23 -3.25
N ILE A 132 -3.99 -1.34 -2.20
CA ILE A 132 -4.67 -0.22 -1.56
C ILE A 132 -4.39 -0.32 -0.06
N CYS A 133 -3.55 0.57 0.44
CA CYS A 133 -3.17 0.66 1.83
C CYS A 133 -3.86 1.86 2.48
N LEU A 134 -4.67 1.60 3.51
CA LEU A 134 -5.45 2.59 4.24
C LEU A 134 -4.98 2.59 5.70
N LEU A 135 -4.28 3.65 6.10
CA LEU A 135 -3.75 3.81 7.44
C LEU A 135 -4.51 4.98 8.07
N SER A 136 -5.43 4.70 9.00
CA SER A 136 -6.21 5.73 9.69
C SER A 136 -6.73 5.20 11.02
N HIS A 137 -7.38 6.05 11.79
CA HIS A 137 -8.33 5.57 12.79
C HIS A 137 -9.47 4.83 12.09
N GLY A 138 -10.08 3.88 12.78
CA GLY A 138 -11.26 3.18 12.30
C GLY A 138 -11.95 2.39 13.40
N GLU A 139 -13.05 1.76 13.01
CA GLU A 139 -13.76 0.73 13.77
C GLU A 139 -14.14 -0.39 12.76
N GLU A 140 -14.88 -1.41 13.19
CA GLU A 140 -15.06 -2.67 12.45
C GLU A 140 -15.38 -2.50 10.95
N GLU A 141 -16.20 -1.51 10.59
CA GLU A 141 -16.72 -1.35 9.22
C GLU A 141 -16.31 -0.05 8.53
N TYR A 142 -15.53 0.83 9.17
CA TYR A 142 -15.18 2.13 8.60
C TYR A 142 -13.81 2.66 9.03
N ILE A 143 -13.28 3.54 8.20
CA ILE A 143 -12.13 4.39 8.52
C ILE A 143 -12.55 5.85 8.63
N PHE A 144 -11.74 6.67 9.30
CA PHE A 144 -11.98 8.10 9.43
C PHE A 144 -11.18 8.91 8.42
N GLY A 145 -11.78 9.98 7.91
CA GLY A 145 -11.04 11.11 7.32
C GLY A 145 -10.52 12.05 8.41
N THR A 146 -9.68 13.00 8.02
CA THR A 146 -9.11 14.01 8.94
C THR A 146 -10.21 14.86 9.60
N ASP A 147 -11.35 15.02 8.94
CA ASP A 147 -12.54 15.73 9.42
C ASP A 147 -13.38 14.94 10.44
N GLY A 148 -12.93 13.76 10.86
CA GLY A 148 -13.62 12.91 11.84
C GLY A 148 -14.86 12.21 11.27
N LYS A 149 -15.12 12.33 9.96
CA LYS A 149 -16.22 11.63 9.30
C LYS A 149 -15.81 10.22 8.89
N ARG A 150 -16.80 9.33 8.88
CA ARG A 150 -16.63 7.91 8.58
C ARG A 150 -16.73 7.65 7.09
N ILE A 151 -15.92 6.71 6.60
CA ILE A 151 -15.99 6.15 5.26
C ILE A 151 -16.20 4.63 5.42
N PRO A 152 -17.35 4.09 5.02
CA PRO A 152 -17.58 2.64 5.07
C PRO A 152 -16.57 1.90 4.19
N LEU A 153 -15.93 0.86 4.74
CA LEU A 153 -14.98 0.03 4.00
C LEU A 153 -15.63 -0.66 2.79
N ASN A 154 -16.91 -1.05 2.92
CA ASN A 154 -17.66 -1.63 1.81
C ASN A 154 -17.69 -0.70 0.58
N GLU A 155 -17.90 0.61 0.81
CA GLU A 155 -17.95 1.59 -0.28
C GLU A 155 -16.60 1.67 -0.99
N ILE A 156 -15.50 1.55 -0.24
CA ILE A 156 -14.15 1.53 -0.79
C ILE A 156 -13.95 0.25 -1.62
N PHE A 157 -14.31 -0.93 -1.11
CA PHE A 157 -14.14 -2.19 -1.84
C PHE A 157 -14.95 -2.21 -3.14
N MET A 158 -16.16 -1.67 -3.13
CA MET A 158 -17.00 -1.55 -4.34
C MET A 158 -16.33 -0.76 -5.45
N LEU A 159 -15.51 0.26 -5.15
CA LEU A 159 -14.79 1.03 -6.17
C LEU A 159 -13.84 0.18 -7.01
N PHE A 160 -13.35 -0.94 -6.45
CA PHE A 160 -12.36 -1.81 -7.07
C PHE A 160 -12.93 -3.17 -7.49
N ASP A 161 -14.25 -3.35 -7.44
CA ASP A 161 -14.88 -4.57 -7.91
C ASP A 161 -14.81 -4.72 -9.45
N ASN A 162 -15.26 -5.86 -9.95
CA ASN A 162 -15.24 -6.20 -11.37
C ASN A 162 -16.19 -5.32 -12.22
N THR A 163 -17.11 -4.59 -11.59
CA THR A 163 -18.06 -3.69 -12.25
C THR A 163 -17.46 -2.29 -12.40
N ASN A 164 -16.87 -1.78 -11.34
CA ASN A 164 -16.43 -0.39 -11.22
C ASN A 164 -14.97 -0.18 -11.63
N CYS A 165 -14.11 -1.21 -11.57
CA CYS A 165 -12.70 -1.12 -11.95
C CYS A 165 -12.32 -2.16 -13.01
N LYS A 166 -12.74 -1.90 -14.26
CA LYS A 166 -12.49 -2.82 -15.40
C LYS A 166 -11.00 -3.06 -15.68
N GLY A 167 -10.14 -2.08 -15.42
CA GLY A 167 -8.69 -2.24 -15.58
C GLY A 167 -8.08 -3.33 -14.68
N LEU A 168 -8.74 -3.66 -13.56
CA LEU A 168 -8.32 -4.70 -12.60
C LEU A 168 -9.17 -5.97 -12.67
N LEU A 169 -9.99 -6.15 -13.72
CA LEU A 169 -10.80 -7.36 -13.89
C LEU A 169 -9.90 -8.60 -13.97
N GLY A 170 -10.19 -9.61 -13.13
CA GLY A 170 -9.41 -10.86 -13.07
C GLY A 170 -8.01 -10.74 -12.45
N LYS A 171 -7.64 -9.55 -11.95
CA LYS A 171 -6.33 -9.27 -11.34
C LYS A 171 -6.42 -9.25 -9.82
N PRO A 172 -5.38 -9.69 -9.08
CA PRO A 172 -5.33 -9.61 -7.64
C PRO A 172 -5.36 -8.15 -7.16
N LYS A 173 -6.21 -7.90 -6.16
CA LYS A 173 -6.41 -6.61 -5.50
C LYS A 173 -6.19 -6.81 -4.01
N VAL A 174 -5.12 -6.24 -3.48
CA VAL A 174 -4.72 -6.42 -2.09
C VAL A 174 -5.08 -5.16 -1.30
N PHE A 175 -5.86 -5.34 -0.23
CA PHE A 175 -6.21 -4.27 0.69
C PHE A 175 -5.45 -4.47 2.00
N ILE A 176 -4.72 -3.45 2.43
CA ILE A 176 -4.06 -3.40 3.74
C ILE A 176 -4.76 -2.30 4.54
N ILE A 177 -5.41 -2.67 5.64
CA ILE A 177 -6.18 -1.73 6.46
C ILE A 177 -5.55 -1.70 7.84
N GLN A 178 -4.77 -0.65 8.10
CA GLN A 178 -4.23 -0.37 9.42
C GLN A 178 -5.17 0.61 10.12
N ALA A 179 -6.14 0.05 10.81
CA ALA A 179 -7.13 0.78 11.60
C ALA A 179 -7.66 -0.10 12.74
N CYS A 180 -8.08 0.52 13.85
CA CYS A 180 -8.78 -0.19 14.91
C CYS A 180 -10.10 -0.78 14.39
N ARG A 181 -10.60 -1.83 15.07
CA ARG A 181 -11.85 -2.52 14.72
C ARG A 181 -12.90 -2.53 15.82
N GLY A 182 -12.70 -1.77 16.90
CA GLY A 182 -13.51 -1.79 18.12
C GLY A 182 -12.65 -1.98 19.34
#